data_AF-A0A535GGH2-F1
#
_entry.id   AF-A0A535GGH2-F1
#
_cell.length_a   1.000
_cell.length_b   1.000
_cell.length_c   1.000
_cell.angle_alpha   90.00
_cell.angle_beta   90.00
_cell.angle_gamma   90.00
#
_symmetry.space_group_name_H-M   'P 1'
#
loop_
_entity.id
_entity.type
_entity.pdbx_description
1 polymer ?
#
loop_
_entity_poly.entity_id
_entity_poly.type
_entity_poly.pdbx_seq_one_letter_code
_entity_poly.pdbx_strand_id
1 'polypeptide(L)'
;MPVMFLAAAAVQLWLTRRRGALAVPADAGDATFQAAFYAVNGPIEEGFFRGLLQGGVGVLWGAPAGFAIGTATYVLYHRLGRWSWEETLATALVGVPLGLAFWLLPGPPSLLGVSLVHIAATCGFLGPGPYLLRRLRLL
;
A
#
# COMPACT_ATOMS: atom_id res chain seq x y z
N MET A 1 12.68 4.52 0.66
CA MET A 1 11.73 4.26 1.77
C MET A 1 11.09 5.52 2.34
N PRO A 2 11.84 6.56 2.79
CA PRO A 2 11.22 7.75 3.39
C PRO A 2 10.29 8.51 2.42
N VAL A 3 10.67 8.56 1.14
CA VAL A 3 9.88 9.24 0.09
C VAL A 3 8.47 8.66 -0.04
N MET A 4 8.34 7.32 -0.06
CA MET A 4 7.02 6.69 -0.23
C MET A 4 6.13 6.92 0.99
N PHE A 5 6.71 6.85 2.19
CA PHE A 5 6.00 7.18 3.43
C PHE A 5 5.48 8.62 3.40
N LEU A 6 6.33 9.59 3.07
CA LEU A 6 5.96 11.00 3.03
C LEU A 6 4.92 11.30 1.94
N ALA A 7 5.06 10.68 0.76
CA ALA A 7 4.08 10.80 -0.31
C ALA A 7 2.72 10.26 0.10
N ALA A 8 2.67 9.08 0.72
CA ALA A 8 1.44 8.47 1.21
C ALA A 8 0.78 9.30 2.31
N ALA A 9 1.57 9.84 3.25
CA ALA A 9 1.07 10.76 4.28
C ALA A 9 0.51 12.06 3.68
N ALA A 10 1.16 12.62 2.65
CA ALA A 10 0.67 13.80 1.95
C ALA A 10 -0.65 13.53 1.22
N VAL A 11 -0.81 12.37 0.58
CA VAL A 11 -2.07 11.95 -0.03
C VAL A 11 -3.16 11.82 1.04
N GLN A 12 -2.86 11.20 2.19
CA GLN A 12 -3.84 11.07 3.26
C GLN A 12 -4.24 12.42 3.86
N LEU A 13 -3.30 13.35 4.01
CA LEU A 13 -3.60 14.73 4.41
C LEU A 13 -4.55 15.41 3.42
N TRP A 14 -4.28 15.29 2.12
CA TRP A 14 -5.15 15.84 1.08
C TRP A 14 -6.55 15.25 1.11
N LEU A 15 -6.67 13.93 1.28
CA LEU A 15 -7.95 13.25 1.42
C LEU A 15 -8.71 13.69 2.68
N THR A 16 -8.01 13.78 3.82
CA THR A 16 -8.60 14.20 5.10
C THR A 16 -9.23 15.58 5.00
N ARG A 17 -8.55 16.54 4.33
CA ARG A 17 -9.07 17.89 4.11
C ARG A 17 -10.38 17.93 3.32
N ARG A 18 -10.66 16.93 2.49
CA ARG A 18 -11.93 16.82 1.74
C ARG A 18 -13.04 16.15 2.54
N ARG A 19 -12.69 15.22 3.43
CA ARG A 19 -13.64 14.37 4.15
C ARG A 19 -13.97 14.88 5.55
N GLY A 20 -13.08 15.71 6.13
CA GLY A 20 -13.22 16.26 7.48
C GLY A 20 -12.96 15.26 8.61
N ALA A 21 -12.52 14.03 8.30
CA ALA A 21 -12.26 12.99 9.30
C ALA A 21 -11.07 12.11 8.89
N LEU A 22 -10.30 11.68 9.89
CA LEU A 22 -9.18 10.76 9.76
C LEU A 22 -9.05 9.92 11.03
N ALA A 23 -8.91 8.60 10.88
CA ALA A 23 -8.53 7.73 11.99
C ALA A 23 -7.04 7.96 12.30
N VAL A 24 -6.75 8.32 13.55
CA VAL A 24 -5.38 8.61 14.02
C VAL A 24 -5.08 7.74 15.24
N PRO A 25 -3.90 7.12 15.33
CA PRO A 25 -3.49 6.40 16.53
C PRO A 25 -3.63 7.23 17.80
N ALA A 26 -4.04 6.61 18.90
CA ALA A 26 -4.27 7.30 20.18
C ALA A 26 -2.99 7.95 20.71
N ASP A 27 -1.88 7.23 20.65
CA ASP A 27 -0.57 7.63 21.13
C ASP A 27 0.57 7.00 20.30
N ALA A 28 1.81 7.17 20.77
CA ALA A 28 3.00 6.61 20.11
C ALA A 28 3.07 5.08 20.17
N GLY A 29 2.49 4.46 21.21
CA GLY A 29 2.45 3.01 21.35
C GLY A 29 1.55 2.38 20.30
N ASP A 30 0.35 2.94 20.12
CA ASP A 30 -0.59 2.52 19.07
C ASP A 30 0.00 2.71 17.67
N ALA A 31 0.64 3.87 17.41
CA ALA A 31 1.33 4.10 16.15
C ALA A 31 2.45 3.07 15.88
N THR A 32 3.22 2.71 16.91
CA THR A 32 4.29 1.71 16.81
C THR A 32 3.73 0.31 16.59
N PHE A 33 2.66 -0.05 17.29
CA PHE A 33 1.98 -1.34 17.13
C PHE A 33 1.45 -1.51 15.70
N GLN A 34 0.78 -0.48 15.16
CA GLN A 34 0.32 -0.50 13.78
C GLN A 34 1.48 -0.60 12.78
N ALA A 35 2.58 0.14 12.99
CA ALA A 35 3.76 0.00 12.13
C ALA A 35 4.33 -1.43 12.14
N ALA A 36 4.40 -2.07 13.30
CA ALA A 36 4.86 -3.45 13.44
C ALA A 36 3.89 -4.43 12.75
N PHE A 37 2.58 -4.22 12.90
CA PHE A 37 1.58 -4.98 12.16
C PHE A 37 1.76 -4.82 10.64
N TYR A 38 1.92 -3.60 10.14
CA TYR A 38 2.13 -3.36 8.70
C TYR A 38 3.45 -3.95 8.19
N ALA A 39 4.50 -4.02 9.01
CA ALA A 39 5.75 -4.69 8.68
C ALA A 39 5.59 -6.20 8.42
N VAL A 40 4.54 -6.82 8.99
CA VAL A 40 4.17 -8.22 8.75
C VAL A 40 3.12 -8.33 7.64
N ASN A 41 2.09 -7.48 7.67
CA ASN A 41 0.98 -7.51 6.73
C ASN A 41 1.43 -7.18 5.30
N GLY A 42 2.29 -6.18 5.11
CA GLY A 42 2.80 -5.79 3.80
C GLY A 42 3.45 -6.95 3.03
N PRO A 43 4.42 -7.68 3.61
CA PRO A 43 4.99 -8.87 2.99
C PRO A 43 3.98 -9.98 2.69
N ILE A 44 2.99 -10.19 3.55
CA ILE A 44 1.93 -11.20 3.31
C ILE A 44 1.09 -10.79 2.10
N GLU A 45 0.64 -9.54 2.04
CA GLU A 45 -0.11 -9.01 0.91
C GLU A 45 0.72 -9.07 -0.38
N GLU A 46 1.99 -8.68 -0.36
CA GLU A 46 2.85 -8.77 -1.55
C GLU A 46 3.10 -10.22 -1.98
N GLY A 47 3.31 -11.13 -1.03
CA GLY A 47 3.41 -12.55 -1.31
C GLY A 47 2.17 -13.10 -2.02
N PHE A 48 0.99 -12.65 -1.62
CA PHE A 48 -0.27 -13.03 -2.24
C PHE A 48 -0.48 -12.36 -3.61
N PHE A 49 -0.48 -11.02 -3.68
CA PHE A 49 -0.83 -10.29 -4.90
C PHE A 49 0.26 -10.36 -5.97
N ARG A 50 1.54 -10.20 -5.59
CA ARG A 50 2.66 -10.12 -6.54
C ARG A 50 3.26 -11.51 -6.76
N GLY A 51 3.47 -12.25 -5.68
CA GLY A 51 4.00 -13.61 -5.74
C GLY A 51 3.01 -14.58 -6.38
N LEU A 52 1.93 -14.90 -5.65
CA LEU A 52 0.99 -15.95 -6.04
C LEU A 52 0.13 -15.56 -7.24
N LEU A 53 -0.57 -14.42 -7.18
CA LEU A 53 -1.48 -14.03 -8.25
C LEU A 53 -0.74 -13.54 -9.48
N GLN A 54 0.00 -12.43 -9.40
CA GLN A 54 0.67 -11.87 -10.56
C GLN A 54 1.76 -12.81 -11.12
N GLY A 55 2.62 -13.34 -10.26
CA GLY A 55 3.66 -14.28 -10.66
C GLY A 55 3.09 -15.61 -11.15
N GLY A 56 2.22 -16.25 -10.37
CA GLY A 56 1.64 -17.55 -10.71
C GLY A 56 0.77 -17.52 -11.97
N VAL A 57 -0.14 -16.54 -12.09
CA VAL A 57 -0.89 -16.34 -13.34
C VAL A 57 0.04 -15.96 -14.49
N GLY A 58 1.08 -15.17 -14.21
CA GLY A 58 2.10 -14.81 -15.19
C GLY A 58 2.81 -16.02 -15.80
N VAL A 59 3.08 -17.06 -15.00
CA VAL A 59 3.64 -18.34 -15.48
C VAL A 59 2.67 -19.09 -16.38
N LEU A 60 1.36 -19.05 -16.07
CA LEU A 60 0.34 -19.82 -16.79
C LEU A 60 -0.16 -19.13 -18.07
N TRP A 61 -0.37 -17.82 -18.04
CA TRP A 61 -1.04 -17.03 -19.09
C TRP A 61 -0.23 -15.81 -19.57
N GLY A 62 1.02 -15.70 -19.13
CA GLY A 62 1.92 -14.61 -19.50
C GLY A 62 1.84 -13.40 -18.58
N ALA A 63 2.95 -12.66 -18.51
CA ALA A 63 3.12 -11.56 -17.58
C ALA A 63 2.05 -10.44 -17.66
N PRO A 64 1.55 -10.03 -18.85
CA PRO A 64 0.45 -9.06 -18.93
C PRO A 64 -0.82 -9.54 -18.23
N ALA A 65 -1.19 -10.81 -18.39
CA ALA A 65 -2.36 -11.40 -17.73
C ALA A 65 -2.15 -11.47 -16.21
N GLY A 66 -0.96 -11.87 -15.77
CA GLY A 66 -0.59 -11.85 -14.36
C GLY A 66 -0.70 -10.46 -13.75
N PHE A 67 -0.13 -9.44 -14.40
CA PHE A 67 -0.21 -8.06 -13.94
C PHE A 67 -1.66 -7.57 -13.87
N ALA A 68 -2.47 -7.81 -14.90
CA ALA A 68 -3.85 -7.37 -14.95
C ALA A 68 -4.70 -8.03 -13.85
N ILE A 69 -4.62 -9.35 -13.70
CA ILE A 69 -5.40 -10.12 -12.74
C ILE A 69 -4.94 -9.83 -11.30
N GLY A 70 -3.63 -9.79 -11.05
CA GLY A 70 -3.08 -9.43 -9.74
C GLY A 70 -3.51 -8.03 -9.30
N THR A 71 -3.41 -7.05 -10.20
CA THR A 71 -3.84 -5.66 -9.93
C THR A 71 -5.35 -5.56 -9.71
N ALA A 72 -6.16 -6.19 -10.57
CA ALA A 72 -7.61 -6.17 -10.41
C ALA A 72 -8.03 -6.79 -9.08
N THR A 73 -7.41 -7.91 -8.69
CA THR A 73 -7.70 -8.58 -7.42
C THR A 73 -7.28 -7.71 -6.23
N TYR A 74 -6.13 -7.04 -6.30
CA TYR A 74 -5.66 -6.10 -5.27
C TYR A 74 -6.62 -4.92 -5.06
N VAL A 75 -7.11 -4.33 -6.16
CA VAL A 75 -8.08 -3.22 -6.12
C VAL A 75 -9.42 -3.69 -5.56
N LEU A 76 -9.91 -4.84 -6.04
CA LEU A 76 -11.17 -5.43 -5.57
C LEU A 76 -11.11 -5.81 -4.10
N TYR A 77 -9.99 -6.36 -3.61
CA TYR A 77 -9.77 -6.68 -2.20
C TYR A 77 -10.00 -5.46 -1.31
N HIS A 78 -9.37 -4.32 -1.63
CA HIS A 78 -9.55 -3.07 -0.86
C HIS A 78 -10.99 -2.54 -0.95
N ARG A 79 -11.58 -2.59 -2.15
CA ARG A 79 -12.95 -2.14 -2.36
C ARG A 79 -13.94 -2.96 -1.53
N LEU A 80 -13.79 -4.29 -1.52
CA LEU A 80 -14.60 -5.22 -0.72
C LEU A 80 -14.33 -5.08 0.78
N GLY A 81 -13.12 -4.64 1.16
CA GLY A 81 -12.76 -4.19 2.50
C GLY A 81 -13.45 -2.90 2.97
N ARG A 82 -14.43 -2.39 2.20
CA ARG A 82 -15.22 -1.18 2.48
C ARG A 82 -14.42 0.13 2.45
N TRP A 83 -13.27 0.15 1.80
CA TRP A 83 -12.52 1.38 1.55
C TRP A 83 -13.34 2.30 0.63
N SER A 84 -13.22 3.61 0.84
CA SER A 84 -13.87 4.59 -0.04
C SER A 84 -13.27 4.51 -1.46
N TRP A 85 -13.97 5.08 -2.45
CA TRP A 85 -13.44 5.11 -3.82
C TRP A 85 -12.12 5.87 -3.91
N GLU A 86 -11.99 6.98 -3.16
CA GLU A 86 -10.79 7.79 -3.12
C GLU A 86 -9.62 7.05 -2.47
N GLU A 87 -9.87 6.27 -1.41
CA GLU A 87 -8.84 5.42 -0.79
C GLU A 87 -8.45 4.28 -1.71
N THR A 88 -9.43 3.63 -2.32
CA THR A 88 -9.20 2.55 -3.29
C THR A 88 -8.36 3.04 -4.46
N LEU A 89 -8.64 4.25 -4.97
CA LEU A 89 -7.84 4.88 -6.01
C LEU A 89 -6.42 5.20 -5.53
N ALA A 90 -6.26 5.78 -4.33
CA ALA A 90 -4.94 6.08 -3.76
C ALA A 90 -4.10 4.80 -3.61
N THR A 91 -4.72 3.72 -3.14
CA THR A 91 -4.10 2.40 -3.02
C THR A 91 -3.73 1.82 -4.38
N ALA A 92 -4.62 1.94 -5.38
CA ALA A 92 -4.32 1.52 -6.75
C ALA A 92 -3.14 2.29 -7.37
N LEU A 93 -3.02 3.60 -7.09
CA LEU A 93 -1.91 4.43 -7.55
C LEU A 93 -0.56 4.02 -6.98
N VAL A 94 -0.53 3.27 -5.86
CA VAL A 94 0.68 2.63 -5.34
C VAL A 94 0.80 1.20 -5.89
N GLY A 95 -0.30 0.46 -5.90
CA GLY A 95 -0.32 -0.94 -6.28
C GLY A 95 0.05 -1.21 -7.73
N VAL A 96 -0.37 -0.34 -8.66
CA VAL A 96 -0.04 -0.41 -10.09
C VAL A 96 1.46 -0.24 -10.32
N PRO A 97 2.12 0.84 -9.84
CA PRO A 97 3.58 0.94 -9.93
C PRO A 97 4.33 -0.23 -9.32
N LEU A 98 3.87 -0.78 -8.19
CA LEU A 98 4.50 -1.97 -7.59
C LEU A 98 4.35 -3.22 -8.47
N GLY A 99 3.16 -3.43 -9.05
CA GLY A 99 2.94 -4.52 -10.00
C GLY A 99 3.79 -4.37 -11.26
N LEU A 100 3.91 -3.15 -11.78
CA LEU A 100 4.80 -2.85 -12.91
C LEU A 100 6.27 -3.05 -12.54
N ALA A 101 6.70 -2.62 -11.36
CA ALA A 101 8.07 -2.80 -10.89
C ALA A 101 8.42 -4.28 -10.72
N PHE A 102 7.50 -5.09 -10.17
CA PHE A 102 7.66 -6.53 -10.04
C PHE A 102 7.81 -7.25 -11.39
N TRP A 103 7.19 -6.72 -12.45
CA TRP A 103 7.27 -7.29 -13.79
C TRP A 103 8.46 -6.74 -14.62
N LEU A 104 8.65 -5.43 -14.64
CA LEU A 104 9.48 -4.75 -15.63
C LEU A 104 10.90 -4.42 -15.16
N LEU A 105 11.16 -4.40 -13.84
CA LEU A 105 12.51 -4.15 -13.36
C LEU A 105 13.45 -5.30 -13.78
N PRO A 106 14.70 -4.99 -14.16
CA PRO A 106 15.64 -6.01 -14.59
C PRO A 106 16.01 -6.97 -13.44
N GLY A 107 16.22 -8.23 -13.79
CA GLY A 107 16.57 -9.30 -12.84
C GLY A 107 15.35 -10.08 -12.34
N PRO A 108 15.54 -11.00 -11.38
CA PRO A 108 14.44 -11.76 -10.80
C PRO A 108 13.45 -10.84 -10.06
N PRO A 109 12.13 -11.08 -10.19
CA PRO A 109 11.12 -10.33 -9.44
C PRO A 109 11.39 -10.38 -7.92
N SER A 110 11.47 -9.21 -7.29
CA SER A 110 11.85 -9.09 -5.87
C SER A 110 10.64 -8.79 -4.99
N LEU A 111 10.20 -9.80 -4.22
CA LEU A 111 9.15 -9.61 -3.20
C LEU A 111 9.63 -8.72 -2.04
N LEU A 112 10.90 -8.81 -1.65
CA LEU A 112 11.45 -7.98 -0.58
C LEU A 112 11.37 -6.50 -0.92
N GLY A 113 11.79 -6.13 -2.14
CA GLY A 113 11.79 -4.74 -2.59
C GLY A 113 10.39 -4.14 -2.58
N VAL A 114 9.42 -4.82 -3.21
CA VAL A 114 8.02 -4.35 -3.23
C VAL A 114 7.38 -4.34 -1.84
N SER A 115 7.73 -5.29 -0.97
CA SER A 115 7.24 -5.33 0.42
C SER A 115 7.72 -4.13 1.23
N LEU A 116 9.00 -3.75 1.11
CA LEU A 116 9.52 -2.57 1.80
C LEU A 116 8.81 -1.29 1.34
N VAL A 117 8.58 -1.14 0.03
CA VAL A 117 7.83 0.02 -0.50
C VAL A 117 6.37 -0.01 -0.02
N HIS A 118 5.72 -1.17 -0.04
CA HIS A 118 4.36 -1.34 0.49
C HIS A 118 4.30 -0.92 1.96
N ILE A 119 5.17 -1.47 2.83
CA ILE A 119 5.20 -1.13 4.26
C ILE A 119 5.32 0.38 4.44
N ALA A 120 6.24 1.02 3.71
CA ALA A 120 6.40 2.48 3.77
C ALA A 120 5.13 3.23 3.34
N ALA A 121 4.48 2.79 2.24
CA ALA A 121 3.24 3.38 1.76
C ALA A 121 2.10 3.22 2.78
N THR A 122 1.89 2.02 3.33
CA THR A 122 0.83 1.74 4.30
C THR A 122 1.06 2.48 5.61
N CYS A 123 2.29 2.48 6.13
CA CYS A 123 2.63 3.28 7.31
C CYS A 123 2.47 4.79 7.08
N GLY A 124 2.68 5.29 5.86
CA GLY A 124 2.47 6.69 5.54
C GLY A 124 1.00 7.06 5.38
N PHE A 125 0.21 6.17 4.77
CA PHE A 125 -1.21 6.39 4.51
C PHE A 125 -2.09 6.17 5.74
N LEU A 126 -1.74 5.17 6.56
CA LEU A 126 -2.48 4.73 7.75
C LEU A 126 -1.62 4.89 9.00
N GLY A 127 -2.24 4.80 10.19
CA GLY A 127 -1.55 4.69 11.47
C GLY A 127 -0.42 5.72 11.70
N PRO A 128 0.87 5.34 11.54
CA PRO A 128 2.02 6.23 11.76
C PRO A 128 1.99 7.57 11.03
N GLY A 129 1.57 7.62 9.77
CA GLY A 129 1.49 8.85 8.98
C GLY A 129 0.45 9.85 9.54
N PRO A 130 -0.83 9.44 9.69
CA PRO A 130 -1.84 10.19 10.45
C PRO A 130 -1.35 10.66 11.82
N TYR A 131 -0.65 9.81 12.57
CA TYR A 131 -0.08 10.18 13.87
C TYR A 131 0.96 11.30 13.74
N LEU A 132 1.87 11.20 12.77
CA LEU A 132 2.85 12.25 12.48
C LEU A 132 2.17 13.57 12.10
N LEU A 133 1.18 13.54 11.20
CA LEU A 133 0.44 14.73 10.78
C LEU A 133 -0.23 15.44 11.96
N ARG A 134 -0.82 14.67 12.89
CA ARG A 134 -1.38 15.19 14.15
C ARG A 134 -0.31 15.88 15.00
N ARG A 135 0.84 15.23 15.19
CA ARG A 135 1.96 15.78 15.99
C ARG A 135 2.54 17.06 15.38
N LEU A 136 2.49 17.19 14.06
CA LEU A 136 2.90 18.37 13.31
C LEU A 136 1.80 19.45 13.21
N ARG A 137 0.60 19.21 13.77
CA ARG A 137 -0.56 20.12 13.72
C ARG A 137 -1.00 20.45 12.29
N LEU A 138 -0.98 19.45 11.42
CA LEU A 138 -1.40 19.55 10.02
C LEU A 138 -2.82 19.03 9.75
N LEU A 139 -3.44 18.38 10.75
CA LEU A 139 -4.81 17.86 10.71
C LEU A 139 -5.79 18.85 11.32
#